data_AF-A0A482ULI0-F1
#
_entry.id   AF-A0A482ULI0-F1
#
_cell.length_a   1.000
_cell.length_b   1.000
_cell.length_c   1.000
_cell.angle_alpha   90.00
_cell.angle_beta   90.00
_cell.angle_gamma   90.00
#
_symmetry.space_group_name_H-M   'P 1'
#
loop_
_entity.id
_entity.type
_entity.pdbx_description
1 polymer ?
#
loop_
_entity_poly.entity_id
_entity_poly.type
_entity_poly.pdbx_seq_one_letter_code
_entity_poly.pdbx_strand_id
1 'polypeptide(L)' 'IHRAHEVTDFFHTHKVQVLEWPAHSPDLNIIEHVWHYLKEKVRQLPVASSKENLWLNVQVALNYMWSEEMAKKIKQSV' A
#
# COMPACT_ATOMS: atom_id res chain seq x y z
N ILE A 1 -2.69 -17.35 9.54
CA ILE A 1 -3.44 -17.44 8.25
C ILE A 1 -2.54 -17.43 7.01
N HIS A 2 -1.42 -16.71 6.94
CA HIS A 2 -0.52 -16.73 5.74
C HIS A 2 0.34 -18.00 5.52
N ARG A 3 0.36 -18.95 6.46
CA ARG A 3 1.11 -20.23 6.38
C ARG A 3 0.21 -21.47 6.42
N ALA A 4 -1.10 -21.28 6.24
CA ALA A 4 -2.03 -22.41 6.18
C ALA A 4 -1.73 -23.26 4.92
N HIS A 5 -2.07 -24.55 4.97
CA HIS A 5 -1.82 -25.49 3.87
C HIS A 5 -2.40 -24.98 2.55
N GLU A 6 -3.68 -24.57 2.57
CA GLU A 6 -4.39 -24.03 1.40
C GLU A 6 -3.71 -22.79 0.80
N VAL A 7 -3.15 -21.93 1.65
CA VAL A 7 -2.44 -20.71 1.20
C VAL A 7 -1.09 -21.07 0.58
N THR A 8 -0.43 -22.11 1.09
CA THR A 8 0.84 -22.60 0.55
C THR A 8 0.63 -23.28 -0.81
N ASP A 9 -0.42 -24.10 -0.93
CA ASP A 9 -0.81 -24.74 -2.20
C ASP A 9 -1.19 -23.71 -3.27
N PHE A 10 -1.88 -22.64 -2.87
CA PHE A 10 -2.20 -21.54 -3.77
C PHE A 10 -0.93 -20.91 -4.34
N PHE A 11 0.07 -20.60 -3.51
CA PHE A 11 1.33 -20.01 -3.98
C PHE A 11 2.10 -20.95 -4.90
N HIS A 12 2.16 -22.25 -4.57
CA HIS A 12 2.80 -23.24 -5.43
C HIS A 12 2.10 -23.36 -6.79
N THR A 13 0.77 -23.45 -6.79
CA THR A 13 -0.04 -23.60 -8.02
C THR A 13 0.12 -22.39 -8.95
N HIS A 14 0.13 -21.18 -8.38
CA HIS A 14 0.25 -19.93 -9.14
C HIS A 14 1.70 -19.48 -9.36
N LYS A 15 2.69 -20.29 -8.96
CA LYS A 15 4.13 -19.99 -9.08
C LYS A 15 4.51 -18.64 -8.46
N VAL A 16 3.87 -18.29 -7.34
CA VAL A 16 4.18 -17.07 -6.61
C VAL A 16 5.39 -17.34 -5.73
N GLN A 17 6.50 -16.66 -6.01
CA GLN A 17 7.68 -16.72 -5.16
C GLN A 17 7.43 -15.94 -3.87
N VAL A 18 7.45 -16.65 -2.74
CA VAL A 18 7.36 -16.03 -1.42
C VAL A 18 8.76 -15.67 -0.95
N LEU A 19 8.99 -14.40 -0.64
CA LEU A 19 10.26 -13.94 -0.06
C LEU A 19 10.36 -14.41 1.40
N GLU A 20 11.56 -14.85 1.81
CA GLU A 20 11.82 -15.14 3.23
C GLU A 20 11.77 -13.84 4.03
N TRP A 21 10.81 -13.78 4.95
CA TRP A 21 10.54 -12.61 5.76
C TRP A 21 10.91 -12.91 7.22
N PRO A 22 11.92 -12.22 7.79
CA PRO A 22 12.28 -12.42 9.19
C PRO A 22 11.14 -11.98 10.11
N ALA A 23 10.92 -12.73 11.19
CA ALA A 23 9.91 -12.36 12.19
C ALA A 23 10.28 -11.02 12.84
N HIS A 24 9.27 -10.17 13.10
CA HIS A 24 9.40 -8.90 13.82
C HIS A 24 10.20 -7.77 13.11
N SER A 25 10.25 -7.75 11.78
CA SER A 25 10.95 -6.67 11.03
C SER A 25 10.00 -5.72 10.26
N PRO A 26 9.01 -5.05 10.88
CA PRO A 26 8.06 -4.20 10.14
C PRO A 26 8.74 -3.08 9.32
N ASP A 27 9.96 -2.69 9.69
CA ASP A 27 10.86 -1.77 8.99
C ASP A 27 11.26 -2.24 7.58
N LEU A 28 11.33 -3.55 7.35
CA LEU A 28 11.61 -4.11 6.02
C LEU A 28 10.37 -4.14 5.11
N ASN A 29 9.19 -3.77 5.62
CA ASN A 29 7.94 -3.86 4.87
C ASN A 29 7.69 -2.55 4.13
N ILE A 30 8.00 -2.57 2.84
CA ILE A 30 7.78 -1.43 1.92
C ILE A 30 6.35 -0.88 2.03
N ILE A 31 5.36 -1.72 2.37
CA ILE A 31 3.97 -1.28 2.53
C ILE A 31 3.77 -0.28 3.68
N GLU A 32 4.60 -0.32 4.74
CA GLU A 32 4.48 0.60 5.88
C GLU A 32 4.79 2.05 5.46
N HIS A 33 5.79 2.23 4.60
CA HIS A 33 6.10 3.53 4.01
C HIS A 33 4.96 4.02 3.11
N VAL A 34 4.35 3.12 2.32
CA VAL A 34 3.19 3.45 1.48
C VAL A 34 1.99 3.85 2.33
N TRP A 35 1.72 3.14 3.44
CA TRP A 35 0.66 3.49 4.38
C TRP A 35 0.89 4.84 5.05
N HIS A 36 2.13 5.15 5.41
CA HIS A 36 2.47 6.46 5.94
C HIS A 36 2.11 7.57 4.95
N TYR A 37 2.59 7.47 3.71
CA TYR A 37 2.34 8.46 2.68
C TYR A 37 0.84 8.59 2.33
N LEU A 38 0.12 7.47 2.24
CA LEU A 38 -1.31 7.47 2.00
C LEU A 38 -2.07 8.20 3.11
N LYS A 39 -1.75 7.95 4.38
CA LYS A 39 -2.37 8.65 5.51
C LYS A 39 -2.11 10.16 5.45
N GLU A 40 -0.91 10.57 5.07
CA GLU A 40 -0.60 12.00 4.90
C GLU A 40 -1.44 12.64 3.79
N LYS A 41 -1.61 11.97 2.65
CA LYS A 41 -2.46 12.46 1.55
C LYS A 41 -3.93 12.52 1.93
N VAL A 42 -4.45 11.50 2.61
CA VAL A 42 -5.84 11.49 3.07
C VAL A 42 -6.10 12.59 4.10
N ARG A 43 -5.13 12.93 4.98
CA ARG A 43 -5.22 14.05 5.93
C ARG A 43 -5.29 15.42 5.26
N GLN A 44 -4.85 15.54 4.00
CA GLN A 44 -4.96 16.78 3.20
C GLN A 44 -6.31 16.92 2.49
N LEU A 45 -7.13 15.86 2.50
CA LEU A 45 -8.47 15.85 1.91
C LEU A 45 -9.52 16.23 2.97
N PRO A 46 -10.74 16.62 2.54
CA PRO A 46 -11.83 16.92 3.46
C PRO A 46 -12.09 15.78 4.44
N VAL A 47 -12.35 16.10 5.70
CA VAL A 47 -12.65 15.10 6.73
C VAL A 47 -13.87 14.29 6.30
N ALA A 48 -13.70 12.98 6.20
CA ALA A 48 -14.79 12.08 5.86
C ALA A 48 -15.73 11.90 7.07
N SER A 49 -17.00 12.22 6.88
CA SER A 49 -18.07 11.99 7.86
C SER A 49 -18.76 10.64 7.72
N SER A 50 -18.42 9.87 6.69
CA SER A 50 -18.95 8.53 6.42
C SER A 50 -17.87 7.59 5.87
N LYS A 51 -18.15 6.29 5.90
CA LYS A 51 -17.28 5.26 5.33
C LYS A 51 -17.11 5.45 3.82
N GLU A 52 -18.17 5.84 3.13
CA GLU A 52 -18.19 6.06 1.68
C GLU A 52 -17.30 7.25 1.31
N ASN A 53 -17.39 8.35 2.06
CA ASN A 53 -16.53 9.52 1.85
C ASN A 53 -15.08 9.21 2.18
N LEU A 54 -14.82 8.39 3.21
CA LEU A 54 -13.47 7.94 3.53
C LEU A 54 -12.90 7.10 2.40
N TRP A 55 -13.69 6.18 1.86
CA TRP A 55 -13.27 5.36 0.72
C TRP A 55 -12.96 6.21 -0.51
N LEU A 56 -13.80 7.20 -0.82
CA LEU A 56 -13.54 8.13 -1.92
C LEU A 56 -12.22 8.89 -1.72
N ASN A 57 -11.96 9.38 -0.51
CA ASN A 57 -10.71 10.05 -0.19
C ASN A 57 -9.49 9.14 -0.38
N VAL A 58 -9.59 7.87 0.05
CA VAL A 58 -8.52 6.88 -0.17
C VAL A 58 -8.30 6.65 -1.66
N GLN A 59 -9.37 6.50 -2.46
CA GLN A 59 -9.26 6.31 -3.91
C GLN A 59 -8.61 7.51 -4.59
N VAL A 60 -9.00 8.74 -4.24
CA VAL A 60 -8.40 9.97 -4.76
C VAL A 60 -6.92 10.04 -4.42
N ALA A 61 -6.55 9.77 -3.17
CA ALA A 61 -5.16 9.77 -2.74
C ALA A 61 -4.32 8.71 -3.46
N LEU A 62 -4.83 7.49 -3.62
CA LEU A 62 -4.15 6.42 -4.34
C LEU A 62 -3.96 6.74 -5.83
N ASN A 63 -4.99 7.27 -6.49
CA ASN A 63 -4.91 7.68 -7.89
C ASN A 63 -3.85 8.77 -8.09
N TYR A 64 -3.74 9.72 -7.15
CA TYR A 64 -2.68 10.72 -7.17
C TYR A 64 -1.28 10.12 -6.93
N MET A 65 -1.15 9.22 -5.96
CA MET A 65 0.13 8.57 -5.63
C MET A 65 0.76 7.86 -6.84
N TRP A 66 -0.09 7.26 -7.69
CA TRP A 66 0.34 6.52 -8.88
C TRP A 66 0.28 7.33 -10.18
N SER A 67 0.05 8.65 -10.09
CA SER A 67 -0.06 9.51 -11.26
C SER A 67 1.31 9.90 -11.82
N GLU A 68 1.36 10.22 -13.10
CA GLU A 68 2.58 10.71 -13.77
C GLU A 68 3.10 12.00 -13.14
N GLU A 69 2.22 12.86 -12.62
CA GLU A 69 2.58 14.08 -11.91
C GLU A 69 3.37 13.78 -10.63
N MET A 70 2.96 12.76 -9.88
CA MET A 70 3.68 12.33 -8.68
C MET A 70 5.02 11.67 -9.02
N ALA A 71 5.05 10.83 -10.06
CA ALA A 71 6.29 10.21 -10.55
C ALA A 71 7.32 11.26 -10.99
N LYS A 72 6.87 12.36 -11.62
CA LYS A 72 7.73 13.49 -12.01
C LYS A 72 8.28 14.24 -10.79
N LYS A 73 7.46 14.48 -9.76
CA LYS A 73 7.92 15.13 -8.51
C LYS A 73 9.06 14.38 -7.83
N ILE A 74 9.00 13.04 -7.82
CA ILE A 74 10.07 12.22 -7.25
C ILE A 74 11.37 12.40 -8.05
N LYS A 75 11.29 12.35 -9.39
CA LYS A 75 12.45 12.49 -10.28
C LYS A 75 13.09 13.88 -10.28
N GLN A 76 12.36 14.92 -9.89
CA GLN A 76 12.86 16.31 -9.83
C GLN A 76 13.41 16.69 -8.44
N SER A 77 13.16 15.87 -7.42
CA SER A 77 13.59 16.11 -6.04
C SER A 77 14.91 15.39 -5.69
N VAL A 78 15.53 14.72 -6.68
CA VAL A 78 16.82 14.04 -6.63
C VAL A 78 17.76 14.72 -7.61
#